data_AF-A0A3C0IPR6-F1
#
_entry.id   AF-A0A3C0IPR6-F1
#
_cell.length_a   1.000
_cell.length_b   1.000
_cell.length_c   1.000
_cell.angle_alpha   90.00
_cell.angle_beta   90.00
_cell.angle_gamma   90.00
#
_symmetry.space_group_name_H-M   'P 1'
#
loop_
_entity.id
_entity.type
_entity.pdbx_description
1 polymer ?
#
loop_
_entity_poly.entity_id
_entity_poly.type
_entity_poly.pdbx_seq_one_letter_code
_entity_poly.pdbx_strand_id
1 'polypeptide(L)'
;TTNKASYKPDSVIYYADLAMQTNADNAMQKFANTGVTGTSNFFGPIRNNFGALRQGQYIANLVNGTNTLYTGVEDPRAWYILRENTNGTIRGVEPSRGAGTLAANDQPRNFWGGTFGVTLPPAQDTGCRFMFKNGSPFPIFTASEMQFLKAEALFRKNDRAGARQAYIRGIDLHFDMLTETYNASVPAARQITPAMKQAFLANTTIVPAANDLTLSHIMTQKYIALFGWGSLETWVDMRRYHYTDVVGGSQVYRDFIPPSGTLLFLNNNGKLVYRCRPRYNSEYIYNVQELDRIGALALDYHTKEQWFSQP
;
A
#
# COMPACT_ATOMS: atom_id res chain seq x y z
N THR A 1 2.38 -13.15 8.55
CA THR A 1 3.71 -13.81 8.59
C THR A 1 4.52 -13.25 9.77
N THR A 2 5.54 -13.95 10.29
CA THR A 2 6.39 -13.46 11.43
C THR A 2 7.88 -13.70 11.17
N ASN A 3 8.76 -13.05 11.95
CA ASN A 3 10.23 -13.25 11.90
C ASN A 3 10.72 -14.33 12.86
N LYS A 4 9.80 -14.94 13.63
CA LYS A 4 10.13 -16.00 14.57
C LYS A 4 10.63 -17.26 13.87
N ALA A 5 11.58 -17.94 14.50
CA ALA A 5 12.00 -19.29 14.14
C ALA A 5 10.84 -20.30 14.13
N SER A 6 9.78 -20.03 14.90
CA SER A 6 8.54 -20.82 14.95
C SER A 6 7.57 -20.54 13.79
N TYR A 7 7.94 -19.73 12.80
CA TYR A 7 7.10 -19.45 11.64
C TYR A 7 6.75 -20.73 10.87
N LYS A 8 5.44 -20.95 10.66
CA LYS A 8 4.89 -22.13 9.97
C LYS A 8 4.35 -21.73 8.59
N PRO A 9 5.15 -21.83 7.51
CA PRO A 9 4.68 -21.43 6.19
C PRO A 9 3.54 -22.32 5.68
N ASP A 10 3.50 -23.61 6.04
CA ASP A 10 2.41 -24.51 5.66
C ASP A 10 1.05 -24.07 6.21
N SER A 11 1.02 -23.53 7.44
CA SER A 11 -0.21 -22.99 8.01
C SER A 11 -0.67 -21.74 7.24
N VAL A 12 0.26 -20.89 6.79
CA VAL A 12 -0.10 -19.72 5.98
C VAL A 12 -0.71 -20.15 4.64
N ILE A 13 -0.10 -21.13 3.97
CA ILE A 13 -0.62 -21.66 2.70
C ILE A 13 -2.02 -22.26 2.90
N TYR A 14 -2.17 -23.11 3.92
CA TYR A 14 -3.45 -23.75 4.24
C TYR A 14 -4.57 -22.73 4.49
N TYR A 15 -4.34 -21.73 5.36
CA TYR A 15 -5.37 -20.73 5.64
C TYR A 15 -5.60 -19.74 4.49
N ALA A 16 -4.57 -19.43 3.70
CA ALA A 16 -4.74 -18.64 2.49
C ALA A 16 -5.62 -19.36 1.46
N ASP A 17 -5.53 -20.69 1.36
CA ASP A 17 -6.36 -21.52 0.47
C ASP A 17 -7.80 -21.69 0.95
N LEU A 18 -8.05 -21.53 2.25
CA LEU A 18 -9.40 -21.51 2.83
C LEU A 18 -10.04 -20.11 2.88
N ALA A 19 -9.27 -19.06 2.60
CA ALA A 19 -9.73 -17.68 2.58
C ALA A 19 -10.25 -17.27 1.18
N MET A 20 -10.31 -15.97 0.90
CA MET A 20 -10.78 -15.42 -0.37
C MET A 20 -9.95 -15.93 -1.56
N GLN A 21 -10.59 -16.64 -2.51
CA GLN A 21 -9.94 -17.17 -3.72
C GLN A 21 -10.25 -16.36 -4.97
N THR A 22 -11.39 -15.66 -4.97
CA THR A 22 -11.86 -14.82 -6.08
C THR A 22 -12.29 -13.44 -5.56
N ASN A 23 -12.44 -12.46 -6.47
CA ASN A 23 -12.91 -11.14 -6.07
C ASN A 23 -14.35 -11.12 -5.55
N ALA A 24 -15.15 -12.14 -5.87
CA ALA A 24 -16.49 -12.32 -5.31
C ALA A 24 -16.46 -12.63 -3.80
N ASP A 25 -15.36 -13.19 -3.31
CA ASP A 25 -15.15 -13.53 -1.89
C ASP A 25 -14.58 -12.35 -1.08
N ASN A 26 -14.19 -11.25 -1.74
CA ASN A 26 -13.55 -10.12 -1.07
C ASN A 26 -14.45 -9.58 0.06
N ALA A 27 -13.87 -9.38 1.24
CA ALA A 27 -14.54 -8.71 2.34
C ALA A 27 -14.47 -7.20 2.10
N MET A 28 -15.62 -6.59 1.82
CA MET A 28 -15.74 -5.18 1.47
C MET A 28 -16.76 -4.48 2.37
N GLN A 29 -16.38 -3.35 2.95
CA GLN A 29 -17.33 -2.42 3.55
C GLN A 29 -18.04 -1.64 2.45
N LYS A 30 -19.37 -1.67 2.46
CA LYS A 30 -20.23 -0.92 1.52
C LYS A 30 -20.85 0.29 2.22
N PHE A 31 -21.16 1.32 1.44
CA PHE A 31 -21.71 2.58 1.93
C PHE A 31 -23.05 2.84 1.27
N ALA A 32 -24.06 3.21 2.06
CA ALA A 32 -25.38 3.56 1.52
C ALA A 32 -25.35 4.85 0.68
N ASN A 33 -24.38 5.74 0.94
CA ASN A 33 -24.13 6.95 0.16
C ASN A 33 -25.38 7.82 -0.07
N THR A 34 -26.11 8.13 1.00
CA THR A 34 -27.37 8.89 0.96
C THR A 34 -27.16 10.41 1.01
N GLY A 35 -25.97 10.89 0.63
CA GLY A 35 -25.63 12.32 0.62
C GLY A 35 -25.29 12.93 1.98
N VAL A 36 -25.19 12.12 3.05
CA VAL A 36 -24.80 12.57 4.39
C VAL A 36 -23.50 11.93 4.84
N THR A 37 -22.80 12.59 5.76
CA THR A 37 -21.49 12.14 6.26
C THR A 37 -21.55 10.76 6.90
N GLY A 38 -22.58 10.47 7.69
CA GLY A 38 -22.72 9.19 8.40
C GLY A 38 -22.84 7.95 7.49
N THR A 39 -23.26 8.13 6.23
CA THR A 39 -23.48 7.03 5.27
C THR A 39 -22.47 7.02 4.13
N SER A 40 -21.47 7.92 4.17
CA SER A 40 -20.46 8.08 3.12
C SER A 40 -19.12 7.49 3.53
N ASN A 41 -18.38 7.01 2.53
CA ASN A 41 -17.03 6.52 2.67
C ASN A 41 -16.13 7.57 3.33
N PHE A 42 -15.38 7.17 4.37
CA PHE A 42 -14.42 8.00 5.11
C PHE A 42 -13.44 8.76 4.20
N PHE A 43 -13.09 8.17 3.06
CA PHE A 43 -12.14 8.67 2.08
C PHE A 43 -12.79 9.55 0.99
N GLY A 44 -14.13 9.58 0.94
CA GLY A 44 -14.90 10.40 0.01
C GLY A 44 -14.92 11.89 0.37
N PRO A 45 -15.15 12.78 -0.60
CA PRO A 45 -15.15 14.22 -0.38
C PRO A 45 -16.21 14.71 0.63
N ILE A 46 -17.37 14.06 0.75
CA ILE A 46 -18.40 14.43 1.75
C ILE A 46 -17.84 14.35 3.18
N ARG A 47 -16.93 13.41 3.45
CA ARG A 47 -16.32 13.23 4.78
C ARG A 47 -15.20 14.22 5.06
N ASN A 48 -14.64 14.84 4.03
CA ASN A 48 -13.60 15.86 4.11
C ASN A 48 -12.33 15.46 4.91
N ASN A 49 -11.88 14.20 4.82
CA ASN A 49 -10.69 13.73 5.57
C ASN A 49 -9.39 13.66 4.75
N PHE A 50 -9.48 13.74 3.41
CA PHE A 50 -8.35 13.41 2.51
C PHE A 50 -7.85 14.57 1.63
N GLY A 51 -8.39 15.78 1.78
CA GLY A 51 -8.14 16.88 0.84
C GLY A 51 -6.68 17.33 0.76
N ALA A 52 -5.95 17.27 1.87
CA ALA A 52 -4.53 17.64 1.93
C ALA A 52 -3.56 16.52 1.51
N LEU A 53 -4.03 15.29 1.32
CA LEU A 53 -3.16 14.13 1.08
C LEU A 53 -2.80 13.99 -0.40
N ARG A 54 -1.54 13.60 -0.66
CA ARG A 54 -0.98 13.35 -1.99
C ARG A 54 -0.31 11.98 -1.99
N GLN A 55 -0.24 11.35 -3.16
CA GLN A 55 0.50 10.10 -3.32
C GLN A 55 1.99 10.28 -3.05
N GLY A 56 2.59 9.35 -2.32
CA GLY A 56 4.01 9.36 -2.02
C GLY A 56 4.86 8.97 -3.24
N GLN A 57 6.11 9.42 -3.25
CA GLN A 57 7.07 9.12 -4.32
C GLN A 57 7.33 7.62 -4.48
N TYR A 58 7.39 6.87 -3.38
CA TYR A 58 7.70 5.43 -3.44
C TYR A 58 6.66 4.64 -4.27
N ILE A 59 5.36 4.77 -3.96
CA ILE A 59 4.32 4.11 -4.76
C ILE A 59 4.33 4.59 -6.21
N ALA A 60 4.55 5.88 -6.45
CA ALA A 60 4.59 6.43 -7.80
C ALA A 60 5.74 5.80 -8.61
N ASN A 61 6.92 5.66 -7.99
CA ASN A 61 8.09 5.06 -8.62
C ASN A 61 7.91 3.57 -8.94
N LEU A 62 7.20 2.84 -8.08
CA LEU A 62 6.86 1.43 -8.33
C LEU A 62 5.97 1.23 -9.57
N VAL A 63 5.18 2.23 -9.95
CA VAL A 63 4.17 2.10 -11.02
C VAL A 63 4.46 2.92 -12.27
N ASN A 64 5.45 3.82 -12.24
CA ASN A 64 5.84 4.65 -13.38
C ASN A 64 7.14 4.17 -14.07
N GLY A 65 7.66 3.01 -13.69
CA GLY A 65 8.87 2.41 -14.27
C GLY A 65 10.19 3.04 -13.83
N THR A 66 10.21 3.90 -12.81
CA THR A 66 11.45 4.51 -12.29
C THR A 66 12.06 3.76 -11.10
N ASN A 67 11.31 2.85 -10.48
CA ASN A 67 11.88 1.91 -9.51
C ASN A 67 12.82 0.92 -10.22
N THR A 68 13.98 0.64 -9.61
CA THR A 68 15.01 -0.20 -10.21
C THR A 68 14.57 -1.66 -10.40
N LEU A 69 13.58 -2.13 -9.63
CA LEU A 69 12.98 -3.46 -9.83
C LEU A 69 12.13 -3.54 -11.11
N TYR A 70 11.47 -2.44 -11.47
CA TYR A 70 10.49 -2.38 -12.56
C TYR A 70 10.90 -1.39 -13.66
N THR A 71 12.22 -1.29 -13.90
CA THR A 71 12.81 -0.28 -14.78
C THR A 71 12.14 -0.28 -16.15
N GLY A 72 11.62 0.88 -16.54
CA GLY A 72 10.98 1.10 -17.85
C GLY A 72 9.58 0.51 -18.00
N VAL A 73 9.00 -0.10 -16.97
CA VAL A 73 7.64 -0.68 -17.03
C VAL A 73 6.65 0.21 -16.31
N GLU A 74 5.77 0.85 -17.08
CA GLU A 74 4.59 1.53 -16.52
C GLU A 74 3.52 0.51 -16.15
N ASP A 75 3.00 0.61 -14.94
CA ASP A 75 1.94 -0.24 -14.43
C ASP A 75 0.56 0.38 -14.72
N PRO A 76 -0.30 -0.27 -15.52
CA PRO A 76 -1.63 0.26 -15.85
C PRO A 76 -2.51 0.59 -14.63
N ARG A 77 -2.28 -0.08 -13.50
CA ARG A 77 -3.05 0.14 -12.26
C ARG A 77 -2.84 1.54 -11.69
N ALA A 78 -1.73 2.21 -12.04
CA ALA A 78 -1.43 3.57 -11.59
C ALA A 78 -2.59 4.55 -11.84
N TRP A 79 -3.29 4.41 -12.97
CA TRP A 79 -4.38 5.30 -13.37
C TRP A 79 -5.67 5.13 -12.57
N TYR A 80 -5.79 3.99 -11.88
CA TYR A 80 -6.89 3.68 -10.97
C TYR A 80 -6.55 4.17 -9.57
N ILE A 81 -5.38 3.77 -9.04
CA ILE A 81 -5.05 3.96 -7.62
C ILE A 81 -4.36 5.31 -7.32
N LEU A 82 -3.69 5.92 -8.31
CA LEU A 82 -2.99 7.19 -8.20
C LEU A 82 -3.61 8.27 -9.11
N ARG A 83 -3.06 9.47 -9.02
CA ARG A 83 -3.47 10.66 -9.75
C ARG A 83 -2.36 11.17 -10.65
N GLU A 84 -2.76 11.58 -11.85
CA GLU A 84 -1.91 12.29 -12.78
C GLU A 84 -1.53 13.70 -12.30
N ASN A 85 -0.43 14.22 -12.82
CA ASN A 85 -0.08 15.63 -12.76
C ASN A 85 -0.49 16.37 -14.05
N THR A 86 -0.18 17.66 -14.15
CA THR A 86 -0.48 18.48 -15.34
C THR A 86 0.22 17.97 -16.60
N ASN A 87 1.41 17.38 -16.48
CA ASN A 87 2.14 16.76 -17.58
C ASN A 87 1.56 15.40 -18.02
N GLY A 88 0.47 14.91 -17.41
CA GLY A 88 -0.13 13.63 -17.75
C GLY A 88 0.73 12.43 -17.35
N THR A 89 1.60 12.58 -16.35
CA THR A 89 2.47 11.53 -15.80
C THR A 89 2.11 11.24 -14.34
N ILE A 90 2.65 10.14 -13.82
CA ILE A 90 2.48 9.73 -12.42
C ILE A 90 3.75 10.06 -11.63
N ARG A 91 3.62 10.97 -10.67
CA ARG A 91 4.70 11.41 -9.77
C ARG A 91 4.18 11.47 -8.35
N GLY A 92 5.05 11.35 -7.36
CA GLY A 92 4.67 11.39 -5.96
C GLY A 92 5.54 12.34 -5.17
N VAL A 93 5.04 12.75 -4.01
CA VAL A 93 5.75 13.65 -3.10
C VAL A 93 6.76 12.90 -2.25
N GLU A 94 7.92 13.51 -2.00
CA GLU A 94 8.88 12.97 -1.03
C GLU A 94 8.24 13.04 0.38
N PRO A 95 8.34 11.97 1.18
CA PRO A 95 7.89 11.99 2.57
C PRO A 95 8.41 13.22 3.33
N SER A 96 7.53 13.85 4.12
CA SER A 96 7.84 15.02 4.95
C SER A 96 8.23 16.31 4.20
N ARG A 97 8.16 16.37 2.87
CA ARG A 97 8.56 17.57 2.09
C ARG A 97 7.46 18.26 1.29
N GLY A 98 6.23 17.73 1.28
CA GLY A 98 5.15 18.30 0.47
C GLY A 98 5.55 18.34 -1.00
N ALA A 99 5.44 19.49 -1.67
CA ALA A 99 5.88 19.64 -3.06
C ALA A 99 7.39 19.37 -3.25
N GLY A 100 8.20 19.58 -2.20
CA GLY A 100 9.65 19.39 -2.26
C GLY A 100 10.28 20.13 -3.43
N THR A 101 10.98 19.39 -4.29
CA THR A 101 11.63 19.90 -5.51
C THR A 101 10.80 19.69 -6.78
N LEU A 102 9.56 19.19 -6.68
CA LEU A 102 8.71 18.97 -7.85
C LEU A 102 8.33 20.30 -8.51
N ALA A 103 8.61 20.42 -9.81
CA ALA A 103 8.09 21.48 -10.64
C ALA A 103 6.56 21.51 -10.60
N ALA A 104 5.95 22.68 -10.74
CA ALA A 104 4.50 22.86 -10.60
C ALA A 104 3.67 21.88 -11.46
N ASN A 105 4.10 21.62 -12.71
CA ASN A 105 3.39 20.70 -13.60
C ASN A 105 3.67 19.20 -13.32
N ASP A 106 4.68 18.90 -12.50
CA ASP A 106 4.98 17.56 -12.04
C ASP A 106 4.24 17.20 -10.75
N GLN A 107 3.65 18.18 -10.06
CA GLN A 107 2.92 17.98 -8.82
C GLN A 107 1.62 17.19 -9.07
N PRO A 108 1.39 16.06 -8.36
CA PRO A 108 0.21 15.24 -8.59
C PRO A 108 -1.07 15.95 -8.15
N ARG A 109 -2.18 15.66 -8.83
CA ARG A 109 -3.51 16.02 -8.34
C ARG A 109 -3.81 15.35 -7.00
N ASN A 110 -4.71 15.93 -6.22
CA ASN A 110 -5.21 15.28 -5.01
C ASN A 110 -6.11 14.09 -5.36
N PHE A 111 -6.36 13.19 -4.41
CA PHE A 111 -7.13 11.97 -4.64
C PHE A 111 -8.57 12.22 -5.12
N TRP A 112 -9.14 13.40 -4.83
CA TRP A 112 -10.45 13.83 -5.32
C TRP A 112 -10.45 14.52 -6.69
N GLY A 113 -9.26 14.78 -7.24
CA GLY A 113 -9.04 15.31 -8.58
C GLY A 113 -8.82 16.81 -8.68
N GLY A 114 -8.74 17.50 -7.55
CA GLY A 114 -8.25 18.87 -7.50
C GLY A 114 -6.76 18.97 -7.83
N THR A 115 -6.32 20.16 -8.24
CA THR A 115 -4.89 20.44 -8.44
C THR A 115 -4.10 20.35 -7.12
N PHE A 116 -2.78 20.33 -7.20
CA PHE A 116 -1.92 20.05 -6.04
C PHE A 116 -2.15 20.98 -4.84
N GLY A 117 -2.55 22.24 -5.02
CA GLY A 117 -2.83 23.17 -3.92
C GLY A 117 -4.22 23.04 -3.29
N VAL A 118 -5.15 22.30 -3.91
CA VAL A 118 -6.54 22.24 -3.46
C VAL A 118 -6.69 21.27 -2.29
N THR A 119 -7.24 21.76 -1.18
CA THR A 119 -7.52 20.99 0.03
C THR A 119 -9.00 20.89 0.36
N LEU A 120 -9.85 21.73 -0.23
CA LEU A 120 -11.30 21.69 -0.05
C LEU A 120 -11.92 20.53 -0.86
N PRO A 121 -12.99 19.90 -0.34
CA PRO A 121 -13.67 18.84 -1.06
C PRO A 121 -14.45 19.43 -2.25
N PRO A 122 -14.47 18.76 -3.41
CA PRO A 122 -15.36 19.13 -4.50
C PRO A 122 -16.82 18.90 -4.13
N ALA A 123 -17.73 19.67 -4.75
CA ALA A 123 -19.17 19.53 -4.54
C ALA A 123 -19.72 18.17 -5.01
N GLN A 124 -19.08 17.56 -6.00
CA GLN A 124 -19.41 16.23 -6.54
C GLN A 124 -18.14 15.38 -6.67
N ASP A 125 -18.28 14.06 -6.58
CA ASP A 125 -17.15 13.11 -6.63
C ASP A 125 -16.88 12.57 -8.05
N THR A 126 -17.37 13.25 -9.10
CA THR A 126 -17.24 12.86 -10.51
C THR A 126 -15.78 12.75 -10.95
N GLY A 127 -14.88 13.55 -10.36
CA GLY A 127 -13.43 13.50 -10.57
C GLY A 127 -12.67 12.55 -9.63
N CYS A 128 -13.35 11.93 -8.66
CA CYS A 128 -12.75 10.98 -7.71
C CYS A 128 -12.68 9.56 -8.31
N ARG A 129 -11.62 8.81 -8.01
CA ARG A 129 -11.39 7.43 -8.47
C ARG A 129 -11.14 6.49 -7.29
N PHE A 130 -11.17 5.18 -7.55
CA PHE A 130 -10.83 4.15 -6.56
C PHE A 130 -11.66 4.29 -5.28
N MET A 131 -11.08 4.06 -4.11
CA MET A 131 -11.78 4.18 -2.82
C MET A 131 -12.10 5.62 -2.40
N PHE A 132 -11.74 6.65 -3.19
CA PHE A 132 -11.89 8.06 -2.80
C PHE A 132 -13.22 8.69 -3.24
N LYS A 133 -14.18 7.89 -3.72
CA LYS A 133 -15.56 8.34 -4.02
C LYS A 133 -16.45 8.14 -2.79
N ASN A 134 -17.52 8.93 -2.68
CA ASN A 134 -18.42 8.90 -1.52
C ASN A 134 -19.09 7.53 -1.30
N GLY A 135 -19.45 6.85 -2.40
CA GLY A 135 -20.07 5.52 -2.37
C GLY A 135 -19.13 4.37 -2.73
N SER A 136 -17.82 4.61 -2.86
CA SER A 136 -16.89 3.55 -3.23
C SER A 136 -16.79 2.51 -2.11
N PRO A 137 -16.89 1.20 -2.39
CA PRO A 137 -16.65 0.19 -1.36
C PRO A 137 -15.19 0.27 -0.87
N PHE A 138 -14.97 -0.12 0.38
CA PHE A 138 -13.65 -0.12 1.01
C PHE A 138 -13.22 -1.57 1.33
N PRO A 139 -12.10 -2.07 0.82
CA PRO A 139 -11.67 -3.44 1.10
C PRO A 139 -11.17 -3.61 2.53
N ILE A 140 -11.42 -4.80 3.09
CA ILE A 140 -10.91 -5.23 4.41
C ILE A 140 -9.95 -6.40 4.24
N PHE A 141 -10.32 -7.38 3.42
CA PHE A 141 -9.46 -8.49 2.99
C PHE A 141 -9.76 -8.82 1.54
N THR A 142 -8.73 -9.09 0.74
CA THR A 142 -8.90 -9.38 -0.70
C THR A 142 -8.25 -10.69 -1.09
N ALA A 143 -8.78 -11.34 -2.13
CA ALA A 143 -8.17 -12.53 -2.72
C ALA A 143 -6.75 -12.24 -3.24
N SER A 144 -6.51 -11.05 -3.79
CA SER A 144 -5.17 -10.58 -4.16
C SER A 144 -4.19 -10.64 -2.99
N GLU A 145 -4.58 -10.11 -1.82
CA GLU A 145 -3.77 -10.16 -0.61
C GLU A 145 -3.46 -11.60 -0.17
N MET A 146 -4.47 -12.48 -0.18
CA MET A 146 -4.30 -13.89 0.20
C MET A 146 -3.28 -14.60 -0.70
N GLN A 147 -3.30 -14.31 -2.00
CA GLN A 147 -2.34 -14.88 -2.93
C GLN A 147 -0.91 -14.35 -2.71
N PHE A 148 -0.75 -13.09 -2.33
CA PHE A 148 0.58 -12.58 -1.96
C PHE A 148 1.10 -13.15 -0.64
N LEU A 149 0.24 -13.39 0.34
CA LEU A 149 0.60 -14.12 1.57
C LEU A 149 1.05 -15.55 1.25
N LYS A 150 0.32 -16.25 0.37
CA LYS A 150 0.68 -17.58 -0.12
C LYS A 150 1.99 -17.57 -0.90
N ALA A 151 2.20 -16.60 -1.78
CA ALA A 151 3.43 -16.45 -2.55
C ALA A 151 4.65 -16.26 -1.63
N GLU A 152 4.55 -15.39 -0.62
CA GLU A 152 5.61 -15.20 0.38
C GLU A 152 5.91 -16.49 1.16
N ALA A 153 4.87 -17.22 1.59
CA ALA A 153 5.05 -18.46 2.34
C ALA A 153 5.71 -19.56 1.50
N LEU A 154 5.27 -19.75 0.25
CA LEU A 154 5.88 -20.69 -0.70
C LEU A 154 7.33 -20.33 -1.01
N PHE A 155 7.61 -19.02 -1.19
CA PHE A 155 8.97 -18.53 -1.39
C PHE A 155 9.89 -18.87 -0.22
N ARG A 156 9.41 -18.67 1.02
CA ARG A 156 10.15 -18.99 2.26
C ARG A 156 10.37 -20.49 2.45
N LYS A 157 9.51 -21.34 1.88
CA LYS A 157 9.70 -22.80 1.80
C LYS A 157 10.60 -23.26 0.67
N ASN A 158 11.16 -22.34 -0.11
CA ASN A 158 11.93 -22.64 -1.32
C ASN A 158 11.10 -23.31 -2.44
N ASP A 159 9.77 -23.22 -2.40
CA ASP A 159 8.90 -23.61 -3.52
C ASP A 159 8.76 -22.43 -4.50
N ARG A 160 9.74 -22.31 -5.39
CA ARG A 160 9.83 -21.23 -6.37
C ARG A 160 8.70 -21.26 -7.40
N ALA A 161 8.31 -22.46 -7.84
CA ALA A 161 7.27 -22.64 -8.84
C ALA A 161 5.90 -22.25 -8.28
N GLY A 162 5.56 -22.74 -7.09
CA GLY A 162 4.32 -22.37 -6.39
C GLY A 162 4.28 -20.87 -6.05
N ALA A 163 5.39 -20.31 -5.57
CA ALA A 163 5.48 -18.88 -5.27
C ALA A 163 5.18 -18.01 -6.50
N ARG A 164 5.75 -18.36 -7.66
CA ARG A 164 5.50 -17.64 -8.92
C ARG A 164 4.05 -17.73 -9.36
N GLN A 165 3.42 -18.91 -9.24
CA GLN A 165 2.01 -19.07 -9.59
C GLN A 165 1.09 -18.21 -8.72
N ALA A 166 1.28 -18.25 -7.39
CA ALA A 166 0.52 -17.42 -6.45
C ALA A 166 0.77 -15.91 -6.68
N TYR A 167 2.02 -15.53 -6.96
CA TYR A 167 2.39 -14.15 -7.29
C TYR A 167 1.65 -13.63 -8.54
N ILE A 168 1.65 -14.38 -9.64
CA ILE A 168 0.92 -14.03 -10.87
C ILE A 168 -0.57 -13.90 -10.57
N ARG A 169 -1.13 -14.85 -9.83
CA ARG A 169 -2.54 -14.84 -9.47
C ARG A 169 -2.92 -13.63 -8.60
N GLY A 170 -2.05 -13.22 -7.68
CA GLY A 170 -2.25 -12.02 -6.86
C GLY A 170 -2.29 -10.73 -7.67
N ILE A 171 -1.46 -10.61 -8.72
CA ILE A 171 -1.49 -9.48 -9.66
C ILE A 171 -2.77 -9.51 -10.48
N ASP A 172 -3.09 -10.66 -11.08
CA ASP A 172 -4.26 -10.86 -11.93
C ASP A 172 -5.57 -10.50 -11.21
N LEU A 173 -5.76 -11.03 -9.98
CA LEU A 173 -6.91 -10.70 -9.13
C LEU A 173 -7.03 -9.21 -8.82
N HIS A 174 -5.90 -8.52 -8.59
CA HIS A 174 -5.92 -7.08 -8.33
C HIS A 174 -6.28 -6.28 -9.58
N PHE A 175 -5.80 -6.67 -10.76
CA PHE A 175 -6.24 -6.09 -12.03
C PHE A 175 -7.76 -6.23 -12.19
N ASP A 176 -8.29 -7.43 -11.99
CA ASP A 176 -9.72 -7.71 -12.13
C ASP A 176 -10.54 -6.88 -11.13
N MET A 177 -10.10 -6.79 -9.86
CA MET A 177 -10.79 -5.99 -8.84
C MET A 177 -10.88 -4.52 -9.25
N LEU A 178 -9.79 -3.95 -9.78
CA LEU A 178 -9.76 -2.56 -10.22
C LEU A 178 -10.73 -2.32 -11.39
N THR A 179 -10.74 -3.20 -12.38
CA THR A 179 -11.62 -3.06 -13.56
C THR A 179 -13.09 -3.33 -13.25
N GLU A 180 -13.39 -4.23 -12.34
CA GLU A 180 -14.77 -4.60 -12.00
C GLU A 180 -15.39 -3.63 -10.99
N THR A 181 -14.62 -3.20 -9.99
CA THR A 181 -15.14 -2.42 -8.85
C THR A 181 -14.83 -0.92 -8.97
N TYR A 182 -13.69 -0.55 -9.56
CA TYR A 182 -13.11 0.80 -9.44
C TYR A 182 -12.88 1.51 -10.77
N ASN A 183 -13.56 1.10 -11.84
CA ASN A 183 -13.40 1.68 -13.17
C ASN A 183 -13.96 3.10 -13.33
N ALA A 184 -14.83 3.53 -12.40
CA ALA A 184 -15.47 4.84 -12.46
C ALA A 184 -14.43 5.98 -12.47
N SER A 185 -14.64 6.94 -13.37
CA SER A 185 -13.85 8.17 -13.51
C SER A 185 -12.39 7.98 -13.95
N VAL A 186 -11.95 6.75 -14.27
CA VAL A 186 -10.66 6.48 -14.93
C VAL A 186 -10.73 6.99 -16.38
N PRO A 187 -9.74 7.74 -16.88
CA PRO A 187 -9.75 8.25 -18.25
C PRO A 187 -9.88 7.09 -19.24
N ALA A 188 -10.77 7.21 -20.23
CA ALA A 188 -11.08 6.11 -21.15
C ALA A 188 -9.83 5.52 -21.84
N ALA A 189 -8.91 6.38 -22.29
CA ALA A 189 -7.64 5.96 -22.91
C ALA A 189 -6.65 5.26 -21.95
N ARG A 190 -6.95 5.26 -20.64
CA ARG A 190 -6.12 4.65 -19.58
C ARG A 190 -6.83 3.51 -18.86
N GLN A 191 -8.05 3.16 -19.25
CA GLN A 191 -8.74 1.99 -18.70
C GLN A 191 -7.99 0.72 -19.10
N ILE A 192 -7.83 -0.17 -18.13
CA ILE A 192 -7.16 -1.46 -18.32
C ILE A 192 -7.98 -2.32 -19.27
N THR A 193 -7.35 -2.79 -20.34
CA THR A 193 -7.93 -3.77 -21.26
C THR A 193 -7.36 -5.18 -21.00
N PRO A 194 -8.03 -6.25 -21.47
CA PRO A 194 -7.49 -7.61 -21.38
C PRO A 194 -6.09 -7.75 -21.99
N ALA A 195 -5.84 -7.08 -23.13
CA ALA A 195 -4.54 -7.09 -23.80
C ALA A 195 -3.45 -6.41 -22.95
N MET A 196 -3.77 -5.29 -22.28
CA MET A 196 -2.83 -4.62 -21.37
C MET A 196 -2.50 -5.50 -20.16
N LYS A 197 -3.51 -6.15 -19.55
CA LYS A 197 -3.29 -7.10 -18.45
C LYS A 197 -2.40 -8.26 -18.89
N GLN A 198 -2.70 -8.87 -20.04
CA GLN A 198 -1.91 -9.98 -20.58
C GLN A 198 -0.46 -9.58 -20.87
N ALA A 199 -0.25 -8.40 -21.48
CA ALA A 199 1.10 -7.89 -21.75
C ALA A 199 1.89 -7.64 -20.46
N PHE A 200 1.23 -7.10 -19.42
CA PHE A 200 1.86 -6.86 -18.11
C PHE A 200 2.27 -8.18 -17.43
N LEU A 201 1.41 -9.19 -17.46
CA LEU A 201 1.70 -10.52 -16.89
C LEU A 201 2.74 -11.32 -17.71
N ALA A 202 2.92 -11.00 -18.99
CA ALA A 202 3.95 -11.60 -19.84
C ALA A 202 5.31 -10.91 -19.72
N ASN A 203 5.37 -9.70 -19.17
CA ASN A 203 6.62 -8.94 -19.04
C ASN A 203 7.52 -9.56 -17.97
N THR A 204 8.71 -10.03 -18.36
CA THR A 204 9.66 -10.71 -17.47
C THR A 204 10.29 -9.80 -16.41
N THR A 205 10.21 -8.49 -16.57
CA THR A 205 10.60 -7.52 -15.52
C THR A 205 9.59 -7.52 -14.37
N ILE A 206 8.31 -7.81 -14.66
CA ILE A 206 7.26 -7.93 -13.65
C ILE A 206 7.15 -9.37 -13.16
N VAL A 207 7.12 -10.32 -14.10
CA VAL A 207 6.93 -11.74 -13.85
C VAL A 207 8.17 -12.51 -14.32
N PRO A 208 9.26 -12.47 -13.54
CA PRO A 208 10.50 -13.15 -13.90
C PRO A 208 10.32 -14.67 -13.88
N ALA A 209 11.33 -15.43 -14.31
CA ALA A 209 11.31 -16.90 -14.15
C ALA A 209 11.23 -17.28 -12.66
N ALA A 210 10.80 -18.51 -12.36
CA ALA A 210 10.57 -18.94 -10.97
C ALA A 210 11.82 -18.78 -10.08
N ASN A 211 13.00 -19.08 -10.63
CA ASN A 211 14.27 -18.96 -9.92
C ASN A 211 14.75 -17.51 -9.76
N ASP A 212 14.26 -16.60 -10.61
CA ASP A 212 14.61 -15.19 -10.60
C ASP A 212 13.60 -14.33 -9.84
N LEU A 213 12.46 -14.93 -9.44
CA LEU A 213 11.51 -14.30 -8.52
C LEU A 213 12.24 -14.02 -7.20
N THR A 214 11.99 -12.85 -6.62
CA THR A 214 12.56 -12.45 -5.32
C THR A 214 11.46 -12.01 -4.37
N LEU A 215 11.77 -11.93 -3.07
CA LEU A 215 10.86 -11.29 -2.12
C LEU A 215 10.56 -9.84 -2.49
N SER A 216 11.49 -9.15 -3.15
CA SER A 216 11.24 -7.79 -3.62
C SER A 216 10.04 -7.76 -4.55
N HIS A 217 9.99 -8.64 -5.56
CA HIS A 217 8.83 -8.74 -6.47
C HIS A 217 7.53 -8.96 -5.70
N ILE A 218 7.49 -9.96 -4.83
CA ILE A 218 6.26 -10.34 -4.09
C ILE A 218 5.78 -9.18 -3.21
N MET A 219 6.68 -8.60 -2.40
CA MET A 219 6.30 -7.60 -1.41
C MET A 219 5.98 -6.24 -2.02
N THR A 220 6.63 -5.83 -3.12
CA THR A 220 6.28 -4.57 -3.81
C THR A 220 5.00 -4.69 -4.62
N GLN A 221 4.70 -5.84 -5.24
CA GLN A 221 3.38 -6.06 -5.85
C GLN A 221 2.26 -6.09 -4.82
N LYS A 222 2.50 -6.71 -3.65
CA LYS A 222 1.58 -6.66 -2.51
C LYS A 222 1.38 -5.21 -2.05
N TYR A 223 2.45 -4.42 -1.91
CA TYR A 223 2.38 -3.00 -1.55
C TYR A 223 1.48 -2.21 -2.52
N ILE A 224 1.63 -2.42 -3.84
CA ILE A 224 0.79 -1.78 -4.86
C ILE A 224 -0.68 -2.20 -4.68
N ALA A 225 -0.95 -3.49 -4.47
CA ALA A 225 -2.31 -4.01 -4.32
C ALA A 225 -3.02 -3.53 -3.04
N LEU A 226 -2.26 -3.28 -1.98
CA LEU A 226 -2.75 -2.78 -0.71
C LEU A 226 -2.78 -1.25 -0.61
N PHE A 227 -2.34 -0.53 -1.65
CA PHE A 227 -2.21 0.92 -1.59
C PHE A 227 -3.54 1.61 -1.23
N GLY A 228 -3.48 2.55 -0.29
CA GLY A 228 -4.63 3.31 0.19
C GLY A 228 -5.41 2.60 1.30
N TRP A 229 -5.87 1.36 1.06
CA TRP A 229 -6.75 0.66 1.99
C TRP A 229 -6.02 -0.22 3.00
N GLY A 230 -5.07 -1.06 2.55
CA GLY A 230 -4.28 -1.97 3.39
C GLY A 230 -3.02 -1.31 3.93
N SER A 231 -3.10 -0.03 4.30
CA SER A 231 -1.94 0.76 4.72
C SER A 231 -1.34 0.26 6.04
N LEU A 232 -2.17 -0.28 6.94
CA LEU A 232 -1.71 -0.84 8.22
C LEU A 232 -1.00 -2.18 8.01
N GLU A 233 -1.52 -3.02 7.13
CA GLU A 233 -0.99 -4.33 6.72
C GLU A 233 0.35 -4.13 6.02
N THR A 234 0.41 -3.16 5.10
CA THR A 234 1.66 -2.74 4.46
C THR A 234 2.68 -2.26 5.49
N TRP A 235 2.26 -1.47 6.48
CA TRP A 235 3.15 -1.01 7.54
C TRP A 235 3.61 -2.15 8.46
N VAL A 236 2.77 -3.15 8.73
CA VAL A 236 3.16 -4.40 9.41
C VAL A 236 4.22 -5.13 8.60
N ASP A 237 4.02 -5.32 7.29
CA ASP A 237 4.98 -6.02 6.43
C ASP A 237 6.31 -5.26 6.30
N MET A 238 6.29 -3.93 6.15
CA MET A 238 7.52 -3.13 6.12
C MET A 238 8.31 -3.25 7.42
N ARG A 239 7.64 -3.25 8.58
CA ARG A 239 8.31 -3.45 9.87
C ARG A 239 8.88 -4.84 10.06
N ARG A 240 8.27 -5.89 9.45
CA ARG A 240 8.85 -7.25 9.40
C ARG A 240 10.18 -7.30 8.65
N TYR A 241 10.40 -6.36 7.73
CA TYR A 241 11.64 -6.26 6.97
C TYR A 241 12.45 -5.01 7.35
N HIS A 242 12.24 -4.49 8.58
CA HIS A 242 12.87 -3.30 9.15
C HIS A 242 13.00 -2.13 8.16
N TYR A 243 12.01 -2.00 7.26
CA TYR A 243 11.96 -1.09 6.12
C TYR A 243 13.02 -1.32 5.02
N THR A 244 14.24 -1.70 5.39
CA THR A 244 15.42 -1.71 4.51
C THR A 244 16.15 -3.05 4.46
N ASP A 245 15.60 -4.12 5.05
CA ASP A 245 16.26 -5.43 5.04
C ASP A 245 16.54 -5.91 3.63
N VAL A 246 17.73 -6.52 3.48
CA VAL A 246 18.23 -7.11 2.25
C VAL A 246 18.09 -8.62 2.34
N VAL A 247 17.33 -9.22 1.43
CA VAL A 247 17.17 -10.68 1.32
C VAL A 247 17.49 -11.11 -0.10
N GLY A 248 18.39 -12.09 -0.26
CA GLY A 248 18.83 -12.55 -1.58
C GLY A 248 19.56 -11.46 -2.39
N GLY A 249 20.30 -10.58 -1.70
CA GLY A 249 21.11 -9.52 -2.34
C GLY A 249 20.33 -8.27 -2.75
N SER A 250 19.04 -8.17 -2.42
CA SER A 250 18.21 -6.99 -2.73
C SER A 250 17.37 -6.55 -1.53
N GLN A 251 17.18 -5.24 -1.37
CA GLN A 251 16.21 -4.70 -0.42
C GLN A 251 14.80 -5.24 -0.75
N VAL A 252 14.07 -5.71 0.25
CA VAL A 252 12.71 -6.27 0.05
C VAL A 252 11.76 -5.21 -0.49
N TYR A 253 11.72 -4.02 0.12
CA TYR A 253 11.04 -2.86 -0.46
C TYR A 253 12.03 -2.07 -1.32
N ARG A 254 12.28 -2.57 -2.54
CA ARG A 254 13.35 -2.04 -3.41
C ARG A 254 13.25 -0.53 -3.59
N ASP A 255 14.35 0.19 -3.34
CA ASP A 255 14.46 1.66 -3.41
C ASP A 255 13.58 2.43 -2.41
N PHE A 256 13.01 1.76 -1.41
CA PHE A 256 12.35 2.46 -0.32
C PHE A 256 13.40 3.17 0.54
N ILE A 257 13.29 4.49 0.63
CA ILE A 257 14.14 5.32 1.47
C ILE A 257 13.29 5.87 2.62
N PRO A 258 13.52 5.43 3.86
CA PRO A 258 12.80 5.98 5.00
C PRO A 258 13.26 7.43 5.29
N PRO A 259 12.40 8.26 5.93
CA PRO A 259 12.82 9.57 6.42
C PRO A 259 14.00 9.43 7.39
N SER A 260 14.94 10.39 7.33
CA SER A 260 16.13 10.41 8.18
C SER A 260 16.48 11.84 8.61
N GLY A 261 17.42 11.96 9.56
CA GLY A 261 17.88 13.26 10.06
C GLY A 261 16.74 14.13 10.58
N THR A 262 16.68 15.38 10.12
CA THR A 262 15.68 16.37 10.55
C THR A 262 14.27 16.12 9.99
N LEU A 263 14.09 15.12 9.11
CA LEU A 263 12.76 14.70 8.64
C LEU A 263 12.05 13.77 9.63
N LEU A 264 12.77 13.26 10.63
CA LEU A 264 12.20 12.54 11.76
C LEU A 264 11.95 13.52 12.91
N PHE A 265 10.90 13.24 13.69
CA PHE A 265 10.63 14.00 14.90
C PHE A 265 11.79 13.82 15.90
N LEU A 266 12.15 14.87 16.65
CA LEU A 266 13.34 14.87 17.53
C LEU A 266 13.42 13.64 18.45
N ASN A 267 12.28 13.27 19.05
CA ASN A 267 12.22 12.14 19.98
C ASN A 267 12.40 10.76 19.33
N ASN A 268 12.42 10.67 18.00
CA ASN A 268 12.81 9.45 17.31
C ASN A 268 14.30 9.13 17.52
N ASN A 269 15.13 10.15 17.82
CA ASN A 269 16.58 9.99 17.96
C ASN A 269 17.21 9.21 16.79
N GLY A 270 16.83 9.58 15.56
CA GLY A 270 17.28 8.92 14.33
C GLY A 270 16.67 7.54 14.04
N LYS A 271 15.84 6.98 14.93
CA LYS A 271 15.21 5.67 14.74
C LYS A 271 13.87 5.77 14.00
N LEU A 272 13.55 4.73 13.23
CA LEU A 272 12.26 4.65 12.53
C LEU A 272 11.12 4.27 13.48
N VAL A 273 9.90 4.59 13.09
CA VAL A 273 8.71 4.29 13.89
C VAL A 273 8.39 2.80 13.78
N TYR A 274 8.12 2.13 14.88
CA TYR A 274 7.69 0.72 14.91
C TYR A 274 6.37 0.49 15.61
N ARG A 275 5.80 1.49 16.31
CA ARG A 275 4.50 1.36 16.97
C ARG A 275 3.86 2.73 17.19
N CYS A 276 2.54 2.73 17.36
CA CYS A 276 1.83 3.93 17.80
C CYS A 276 1.94 4.09 19.32
N ARG A 277 1.92 5.35 19.77
CA ARG A 277 1.77 5.65 21.19
C ARG A 277 0.34 5.35 21.65
N PRO A 278 0.17 4.94 22.92
CA PRO A 278 -1.15 4.89 23.52
C PRO A 278 -1.80 6.28 23.54
N ARG A 279 -3.12 6.34 23.54
CA ARG A 279 -3.86 7.61 23.46
C ARG A 279 -3.66 8.44 24.72
N TYR A 280 -3.22 9.68 24.58
CA TYR A 280 -2.89 10.56 25.70
C TYR A 280 -4.03 10.70 26.73
N ASN A 281 -5.21 11.16 26.27
CA ASN A 281 -6.34 11.49 27.16
C ASN A 281 -6.91 10.30 27.94
N SER A 282 -6.72 9.06 27.48
CA SER A 282 -7.24 7.87 28.17
C SER A 282 -6.15 7.16 28.97
N GLU A 283 -4.91 7.13 28.49
CA GLU A 283 -3.87 6.30 29.10
C GLU A 283 -2.94 7.09 30.02
N TYR A 284 -2.49 8.28 29.60
CA TYR A 284 -1.47 9.04 30.34
C TYR A 284 -2.03 9.80 31.54
N ILE A 285 -3.37 9.86 31.66
CA ILE A 285 -4.06 10.47 32.79
C ILE A 285 -4.50 9.38 33.78
N TYR A 286 -5.01 8.26 33.29
CA TYR A 286 -5.72 7.27 34.11
C TYR A 286 -4.97 5.94 34.28
N ASN A 287 -3.98 5.62 33.45
CA ASN A 287 -3.36 4.30 33.37
C ASN A 287 -1.82 4.35 33.40
N VAL A 288 -1.26 5.34 34.09
CA VAL A 288 0.18 5.63 34.08
C VAL A 288 1.03 4.45 34.56
N GLN A 289 0.56 3.68 35.55
CA GLN A 289 1.28 2.52 36.07
C GLN A 289 1.49 1.44 35.00
N GLU A 290 0.47 1.16 34.17
CA GLU A 290 0.61 0.21 33.07
C GLU A 290 1.49 0.76 31.95
N LEU A 291 1.43 2.07 31.68
CA LEU A 291 2.34 2.72 30.74
C LEU A 291 3.80 2.60 31.17
N ASP A 292 4.09 2.77 32.46
CA ASP A 292 5.43 2.58 33.00
C ASP A 292 5.89 1.12 32.86
N ARG A 293 5.01 0.17 33.22
CA ARG A 293 5.27 -1.27 33.10
C ARG A 293 5.67 -1.70 31.68
N ILE A 294 5.03 -1.14 30.65
CA ILE A 294 5.37 -1.43 29.24
C ILE A 294 6.44 -0.47 28.66
N GLY A 295 6.96 0.46 29.46
CA GLY A 295 7.95 1.46 29.08
C GLY A 295 7.45 2.50 28.06
N ALA A 296 6.14 2.76 28.04
CA ALA A 296 5.47 3.72 27.15
C ALA A 296 5.65 5.19 27.56
N LEU A 297 6.10 5.45 28.79
CA LEU A 297 6.49 6.80 29.23
C LEU A 297 7.78 7.30 28.54
N ALA A 298 8.56 6.41 27.91
CA ALA A 298 9.76 6.79 27.19
C ALA A 298 9.46 7.70 25.98
N LEU A 299 10.30 8.72 25.79
CA LEU A 299 10.17 9.66 24.67
C LEU A 299 10.33 8.99 23.30
N ASP A 300 11.05 7.87 23.21
CA ASP A 300 11.25 7.11 21.99
C ASP A 300 10.40 5.82 21.92
N TYR A 301 9.37 5.68 22.77
CA TYR A 301 8.55 4.46 22.81
C TYR A 301 8.06 3.99 21.42
N HIS A 302 7.65 4.94 20.56
CA HIS A 302 7.15 4.65 19.22
C HIS A 302 8.20 4.07 18.27
N THR A 303 9.49 4.13 18.60
CA THR A 303 10.57 3.54 17.79
C THR A 303 10.95 2.14 18.23
N LYS A 304 10.38 1.63 19.33
CA LYS A 304 10.66 0.27 19.82
C LYS A 304 9.98 -0.75 18.94
N GLU A 305 10.73 -1.74 18.45
CA GLU A 305 10.21 -2.85 17.65
C GLU A 305 9.12 -3.67 18.35
N GLN A 306 8.09 -4.07 17.63
CA GLN A 306 7.03 -4.93 18.19
C GLN A 306 7.47 -6.40 18.17
N TRP A 307 6.88 -7.22 19.03
CA TRP A 307 7.25 -8.64 19.16
C TRP A 307 7.28 -9.40 17.82
N PHE A 308 6.37 -9.09 16.89
CA PHE A 308 6.29 -9.78 15.59
C PHE A 308 7.41 -9.42 14.59
N SER A 309 8.06 -8.25 14.75
CA SER A 309 9.18 -7.83 13.89
C SER A 309 10.51 -8.37 14.38
N GLN A 310 10.60 -8.70 15.67
CA GLN A 310 11.79 -9.28 16.27
C GLN A 310 11.97 -10.76 15.88
N PRO A 311 13.21 -11.28 15.82
CA PRO A 311 13.51 -12.71 15.66
C PRO A 311 12.88 -13.62 16.72
#